data_AF-A0A524LJ64-F1
#
_entry.id   AF-A0A524LJ64-F1
#
_cell.length_a   1.000
_cell.length_b   1.000
_cell.length_c   1.000
_cell.angle_alpha   90.00
_cell.angle_beta   90.00
_cell.angle_gamma   90.00
#
_symmetry.space_group_name_H-M   'P 1'
#
loop_
_entity.id
_entity.type
_entity.pdbx_description
1 polymer ?
#
loop_
_entity_poly.entity_id
_entity_poly.type
_entity_poly.pdbx_seq_one_letter_code
_entity_poly.pdbx_strand_id
1 'polypeptide(L)'
;MKRTGLLFGAVMSIALMGVSLEVIAENMGLNEWARNHGPLFVLKEFTGPGVMARFLSIIFFIGLCMFLMYRSFTLDDDEFPI
;
A
#
# COMPACT_ATOMS: atom_id res chain seq x y z
N MET A 1 -9.58 -4.97 22.75
CA MET A 1 -9.15 -3.72 22.04
C MET A 1 -8.00 -3.93 21.05
N LYS A 2 -7.00 -4.77 21.37
CA LYS A 2 -5.81 -5.01 20.51
C LYS A 2 -6.17 -5.51 19.10
N ARG A 3 -7.11 -6.47 19.00
CA ARG A 3 -7.62 -7.00 17.71
C ARG A 3 -8.28 -5.92 16.85
N THR A 4 -9.14 -5.08 17.43
CA THR A 4 -9.79 -3.95 16.74
C THR A 4 -8.74 -2.97 16.20
N GLY A 5 -7.70 -2.67 16.98
CA GLY A 5 -6.59 -1.81 16.52
C GLY A 5 -5.81 -2.39 15.35
N LEU A 6 -5.56 -3.70 15.34
CA LEU A 6 -4.88 -4.38 14.23
C LEU A 6 -5.73 -4.43 12.96
N LEU A 7 -7.02 -4.73 13.08
CA LEU A 7 -7.95 -4.72 11.95
C LEU A 7 -8.12 -3.31 11.38
N PHE A 8 -8.23 -2.30 12.24
CA PHE A 8 -8.23 -0.90 11.82
C PHE A 8 -6.91 -0.53 11.12
N GLY A 9 -5.77 -0.97 11.67
CA GLY A 9 -4.46 -0.80 11.05
C GLY A 9 -4.38 -1.46 9.66
N ALA A 10 -4.97 -2.64 9.48
CA ALA A 10 -5.02 -3.31 8.18
C ALA A 10 -5.83 -2.50 7.15
N VAL A 11 -6.99 -1.96 7.55
CA VAL A 11 -7.79 -1.05 6.70
C VAL A 11 -7.02 0.22 6.38
N MET A 12 -6.39 0.84 7.38
CA MET A 12 -5.58 2.05 7.19
C MET A 12 -4.37 1.80 6.29
N SER A 13 -3.81 0.59 6.29
CA SER A 13 -2.71 0.21 5.38
C SER A 13 -3.13 0.30 3.91
N ILE A 14 -4.39 0.00 3.60
CA ILE A 14 -4.94 0.15 2.24
C ILE A 14 -5.09 1.62 1.88
N ALA A 15 -5.63 2.44 2.77
CA ALA A 15 -5.73 3.89 2.55
C ALA A 15 -4.35 4.54 2.37
N LEU A 16 -3.39 4.17 3.20
CA LEU A 16 -2.00 4.65 3.12
C LEU A 16 -1.29 4.18 1.85
N MET A 17 -1.63 3.00 1.33
CA MET A 17 -1.13 2.56 0.04
C MET A 17 -1.57 3.50 -1.08
N GLY A 18 -2.85 3.92 -1.10
CA GLY A 18 -3.37 4.88 -2.06
C GLY A 18 -2.61 6.21 -2.04
N VAL A 19 -2.46 6.79 -0.84
CA VAL A 19 -1.72 8.04 -0.63
C VAL A 19 -0.25 7.89 -1.05
N SER A 20 0.41 6.80 -0.66
CA SER A 20 1.82 6.57 -1.00
C SER A 20 2.03 6.43 -2.50
N LEU A 21 1.11 5.77 -3.20
CA LEU A 21 1.17 5.63 -4.65
C LEU A 21 1.02 6.97 -5.39
N GLU A 22 0.21 7.87 -4.85
CA GLU A 22 0.02 9.22 -5.39
C GLU A 22 1.27 10.08 -5.15
N VAL A 23 1.82 10.06 -3.93
CA VAL A 23 3.07 10.76 -3.60
C VAL A 23 4.23 10.28 -4.46
N ILE A 24 4.37 8.97 -4.69
CA ILE A 24 5.39 8.42 -5.58
C ILE A 24 5.15 8.88 -7.02
N ALA A 25 3.90 8.92 -7.47
CA ALA A 25 3.57 9.35 -8.83
C ALA A 25 3.84 10.85 -9.07
N GLU A 26 3.62 11.69 -8.07
CA GLU A 26 3.95 13.12 -8.12
C GLU A 26 5.46 13.35 -8.09
N ASN A 27 6.17 12.77 -7.12
CA ASN A 27 7.62 12.98 -6.96
C ASN A 27 8.44 12.47 -8.16
N MET A 28 7.95 11.44 -8.84
CA MET A 28 8.63 10.84 -10.00
C MET A 28 8.15 11.44 -11.34
N GLY A 29 7.27 12.46 -11.32
CA GLY A 29 6.75 13.09 -12.53
C GLY A 29 5.87 12.17 -13.40
N LEU A 30 5.41 11.05 -12.86
CA LEU A 30 4.59 10.08 -13.60
C LEU A 30 3.23 10.65 -13.96
N ASN A 31 2.64 11.48 -13.10
CA ASN A 31 1.37 12.16 -13.36
C ASN A 31 1.51 13.15 -14.52
N GLU A 32 2.61 13.91 -14.57
CA GLU A 32 2.88 14.84 -15.65
C GLU A 32 3.18 14.11 -16.96
N TRP A 33 3.96 13.03 -16.89
CA TRP A 33 4.21 12.18 -18.04
C TRP A 33 2.91 11.60 -18.62
N ALA A 34 2.02 11.08 -17.77
CA ALA A 34 0.74 10.49 -18.18
C ALA A 34 -0.22 11.51 -18.80
N ARG A 35 -0.21 12.77 -18.32
CA ARG A 35 -0.98 13.86 -18.95
C ARG A 35 -0.50 14.16 -20.37
N ASN A 36 0.80 14.05 -20.63
CA ASN A 36 1.40 14.41 -21.91
C ASN A 36 1.49 13.24 -22.90
N HIS A 37 1.56 11.99 -22.42
CA HIS A 37 1.79 10.79 -23.26
C HIS A 37 0.68 9.74 -23.19
N GLY A 38 -0.31 9.94 -22.31
CA GLY A 38 -1.40 9.00 -22.07
C GLY A 38 -1.18 8.07 -20.86
N PRO A 39 -2.22 7.33 -20.45
CA PRO A 39 -2.23 6.56 -19.20
C PRO A 39 -1.41 5.26 -19.25
N LEU A 40 -0.99 4.83 -20.45
CA LEU A 40 -0.22 3.61 -20.63
C LEU A 40 1.25 3.88 -20.37
N PHE A 41 1.73 3.46 -19.20
CA PHE A 41 3.15 3.52 -18.87
C PHE A 41 3.93 2.45 -19.61
N VAL A 42 4.85 2.86 -20.47
CA VAL A 42 5.87 1.96 -21.02
C VAL A 42 7.05 1.99 -20.06
N LEU A 43 7.54 0.83 -19.64
CA LEU A 43 8.81 0.71 -18.90
C LEU A 43 9.94 1.22 -19.81
N LYS A 44 10.36 2.46 -19.60
CA LYS A 44 11.50 3.11 -20.23
C LYS A 44 12.43 3.63 -19.14
N GLU A 45 13.62 4.07 -19.50
CA GLU A 45 14.63 4.52 -18.54
C GLU A 45 14.15 5.62 -17.59
N PHE A 46 13.27 6.51 -18.06
CA PHE A 46 12.70 7.62 -17.27
C PHE A 46 11.49 7.22 -16.40
N THR A 47 10.55 6.44 -16.94
CA THR A 47 9.32 6.03 -16.24
C THR A 47 9.50 4.76 -15.40
N GLY A 48 10.53 3.96 -15.72
CA GLY A 48 10.82 2.66 -15.11
C GLY A 48 11.06 2.73 -13.60
N PRO A 49 11.94 3.62 -13.10
CA PRO A 49 12.18 3.77 -11.66
C PRO A 49 10.91 4.12 -10.88
N GLY A 50 10.08 5.03 -11.41
CA GLY A 50 8.83 5.42 -10.76
C GLY A 50 7.79 4.29 -10.75
N VAL A 51 7.62 3.57 -11.86
CA VAL A 51 6.71 2.42 -11.93
C VAL A 51 7.18 1.30 -10.98
N MET A 52 8.49 1.05 -10.90
CA MET A 52 9.07 0.05 -10.00
C MET A 52 8.87 0.44 -8.53
N ALA A 53 9.03 1.72 -8.17
CA ALA A 53 8.77 2.21 -6.81
C ALA A 53 7.29 2.01 -6.40
N ARG A 54 6.34 2.26 -7.32
CA ARG A 54 4.92 1.98 -7.07
C ARG A 54 4.66 0.49 -6.87
N PHE A 55 5.26 -0.36 -7.70
CA PHE A 55 5.14 -1.81 -7.57
C PHE A 55 5.68 -2.34 -6.23
N LEU A 56 6.87 -1.89 -5.82
CA LEU A 56 7.45 -2.24 -4.52
C LEU A 56 6.61 -1.73 -3.35
N SER A 57 6.05 -0.52 -3.46
CA SER A 57 5.15 0.04 -2.44
C SER A 57 3.88 -0.82 -2.28
N ILE A 58 3.27 -1.26 -3.38
CA ILE A 58 2.12 -2.18 -3.34
C ILE A 58 2.46 -3.48 -2.61
N ILE A 59 3.59 -4.12 -2.97
CA ILE A 59 4.01 -5.37 -2.31
C ILE A 59 4.21 -5.15 -0.81
N PHE A 60 4.85 -4.05 -0.42
CA PHE A 60 5.06 -3.70 0.98
C PHE A 60 3.74 -3.53 1.73
N PHE A 61 2.79 -2.76 1.19
CA PHE A 61 1.50 -2.51 1.85
C PHE A 61 0.60 -3.76 1.90
N ILE A 62 0.62 -4.59 0.85
CA ILE A 62 -0.07 -5.89 0.87
C ILE A 62 0.54 -6.78 1.96
N GLY A 63 1.87 -6.87 2.02
CA GLY A 63 2.57 -7.64 3.05
C GLY A 63 2.25 -7.14 4.47
N LEU A 64 2.24 -5.82 4.68
CA LEU A 64 1.86 -5.20 5.95
C LEU A 64 0.41 -5.50 6.31
N CYS A 65 -0.51 -5.38 5.36
CA CYS A 65 -1.92 -5.69 5.56
C CYS A 65 -2.13 -7.16 5.94
N MET A 66 -1.52 -8.08 5.19
CA MET A 66 -1.56 -9.51 5.48
C MET A 66 -0.95 -9.83 6.85
N PHE A 67 0.15 -9.19 7.22
CA PHE A 67 0.78 -9.35 8.53
C PHE A 67 -0.14 -8.89 9.67
N LEU A 68 -0.76 -7.71 9.53
CA LEU A 68 -1.68 -7.17 10.54
C LEU A 68 -2.95 -8.03 10.67
N MET A 69 -3.48 -8.54 9.56
CA MET A 69 -4.59 -9.49 9.57
C MET A 69 -4.19 -10.82 10.19
N TYR A 70 -3.06 -11.40 9.80
CA TYR A 70 -2.55 -12.64 10.39
C TYR A 70 -2.41 -12.49 11.91
N ARG A 71 -1.75 -11.42 12.36
CA ARG A 71 -1.60 -11.12 13.79
C ARG A 71 -2.93 -10.90 14.50
N SER A 72 -3.94 -10.33 13.85
CA SER A 72 -5.24 -10.10 14.46
C SER A 72 -6.07 -11.39 14.63
N PHE A 73 -5.84 -12.39 13.77
CA PHE A 73 -6.50 -13.70 13.84
C PHE A 73 -5.73 -14.74 14.65
N THR A 74 -4.41 -14.60 14.78
CA THR A 74 -3.57 -15.48 15.64
C THR A 74 -3.36 -14.94 17.05
N LEU A 75 -3.90 -13.76 17.36
CA LEU A 75 -4.05 -13.36 18.76
C LEU A 75 -5.21 -14.18 19.31
N ASP A 76 -4.89 -15.33 19.90
CA ASP A 76 -5.83 -16.22 20.56
C ASP A 76 -6.76 -15.45 21.50
N ASP A 77 -8.01 -15.90 21.55
CA ASP A 77 -9.15 -15.38 22.31
C ASP A 77 -8.97 -15.54 23.84
N ASP A 78 -7.82 -15.13 24.41
CA ASP A 78 -7.56 -15.15 25.86
C ASP A 78 -8.29 -13.99 26.62
N GLU A 79 -9.09 -13.17 25.94
CA GLU A 79 -9.88 -12.08 26.52
C GLU A 79 -11.35 -12.14 26.07
N PHE A 80 -12.06 -13.21 26.42
CA PHE A 80 -13.52 -13.20 26.60
C PHE A 80 -13.86 -13.81 27.97
N PRO A 81 -13.99 -13.03 29.05
CA PRO A 81 -14.81 -13.44 30.16
C PRO A 81 -16.27 -13.17 29.76
N ILE A 82 -17.03 -14.24 29.55
CA ILE A 82 -18.51 -14.17 29.57
C ILE A 82 -18.95 -13.91 31.01
#